data_AF-A0AA88DRL7-F1
#
_entry.id   AF-A0AA88DRL7-F1
#
_cell.length_a   1.000
_cell.length_b   1.000
_cell.length_c   1.000
_cell.angle_alpha   90.00
_cell.angle_beta   90.00
_cell.angle_gamma   90.00
#
_symmetry.space_group_name_H-M   'P 1'
#
loop_
_entity.id
_entity.type
_entity.pdbx_description
1 polymer ?
#
loop_
_entity_poly.entity_id
_entity_poly.type
_entity_poly.pdbx_seq_one_letter_code
_entity_poly.pdbx_strand_id
1 'polypeptide(L)' 'MYADDFTVKQVAPGVLSMVNAGPDTIDGSQFLICTVKTPWLDNRHVVFEHVVDGMDVVHRLNARKRVDI' A
#
# COMPACT_ATOMS: atom_id res chain seq x y z
N MET A 1 -10.33 13.42 -4.49
CA MET A 1 -10.06 14.20 -5.71
C MET A 1 -8.70 14.90 -5.62
N TYR A 2 -7.67 14.22 -5.08
CA TYR A 2 -6.30 14.62 -5.35
C TYR A 2 -5.89 13.82 -6.58
N ALA A 3 -5.43 14.52 -7.62
CA ALA A 3 -4.93 13.89 -8.83
C ALA A 3 -3.83 12.89 -8.47
N ASP A 4 -3.75 11.79 -9.22
CA ASP A 4 -2.82 10.68 -9.02
C ASP A 4 -1.36 11.15 -9.10
N ASP A 5 -0.84 11.68 -7.99
CA ASP A 5 0.53 12.15 -7.89
C ASP A 5 1.44 10.95 -7.53
N PHE A 6 2.04 10.37 -8.56
CA PHE A 6 2.97 9.25 -8.44
C PHE A 6 4.39 9.67 -8.02
N THR A 7 4.60 10.92 -7.61
CA THR A 7 5.94 11.39 -7.19
C THR A 7 6.46 10.66 -5.94
N VAL A 8 5.57 10.17 -5.08
CA VAL A 8 5.93 9.45 -3.87
C VAL A 8 6.10 7.95 -4.17
N LYS A 9 7.29 7.43 -3.83
CA LYS A 9 7.70 6.05 -4.14
C LYS A 9 7.58 5.13 -2.92
N GLN A 10 7.49 3.83 -3.19
CA GLN A 10 7.38 2.74 -2.21
C GLN A 10 8.76 2.41 -1.61
N VAL A 11 9.33 3.39 -0.90
CA VAL A 11 10.75 3.38 -0.52
C VAL A 11 11.07 2.58 0.73
N ALA A 12 10.07 2.22 1.55
CA ALA A 12 10.25 1.58 2.84
C ALA A 12 9.06 0.71 3.28
N PRO A 13 9.25 -0.22 4.24
CA PRO A 13 8.15 -0.80 5.00
C PRO A 13 7.30 0.29 5.68
N GLY A 14 6.01 0.02 5.85
CA GLY A 14 5.02 0.91 6.45
C GLY A 14 4.34 1.86 5.47
N VAL A 15 4.75 1.91 4.19
CA VAL A 15 4.09 2.77 3.19
C VAL A 15 2.68 2.27 2.90
N LEU A 16 1.71 3.21 2.86
CA LEU A 16 0.30 3.01 2.58
C LEU A 16 -0.06 3.57 1.19
N SER A 17 -0.66 2.74 0.32
CA SER A 17 -1.05 3.14 -1.04
C SER A 17 -2.36 2.51 -1.52
N MET A 18 -3.00 3.09 -2.54
CA MET A 18 -4.19 2.49 -3.17
C MET A 18 -3.85 1.26 -3.98
N VAL A 19 -4.75 0.29 -3.98
CA VAL A 19 -4.82 -0.72 -5.02
C VAL A 19 -5.65 -0.17 -6.17
N ASN A 20 -5.10 -0.21 -7.39
CA ASN A 20 -5.84 0.07 -8.61
C ASN A 20 -6.03 -1.21 -9.43
N ALA A 21 -6.98 -1.20 -10.36
CA ALA A 21 -7.25 -2.30 -11.28
C ALA A 21 -6.80 -2.00 -12.73
N GLY A 22 -6.00 -0.94 -12.91
CA GLY A 22 -5.48 -0.48 -14.20
C GLY A 22 -5.69 1.02 -14.39
N PRO A 23 -5.20 1.59 -15.51
CA PRO A 23 -5.52 2.96 -15.91
C PRO A 23 -7.04 3.15 -16.02
N ASP A 24 -7.55 4.29 -15.58
CA ASP A 24 -8.98 4.68 -15.63
C ASP A 24 -9.94 3.92 -14.69
N THR A 25 -9.44 3.16 -13.71
CA THR A 25 -10.28 2.59 -12.65
C THR A 25 -10.41 3.57 -11.49
N ILE A 26 -11.63 3.80 -10.98
CA ILE A 26 -11.80 4.55 -9.74
C ILE A 26 -11.13 3.74 -8.63
N ASP A 27 -10.09 4.31 -8.03
CA ASP A 27 -9.48 3.76 -6.84
C ASP A 27 -10.56 3.63 -5.76
N GLY A 28 -10.94 2.39 -5.46
CA GLY A 28 -12.01 2.07 -4.54
C GLY A 28 -11.60 2.27 -3.09
N SER A 29 -11.98 1.35 -2.21
CA SER A 29 -11.55 1.37 -0.80
C SER A 29 -10.39 0.42 -0.51
N GLN A 30 -9.86 -0.27 -1.51
CA GLN A 30 -8.78 -1.24 -1.35
C GLN A 30 -7.43 -0.51 -1.24
N PHE A 31 -6.68 -0.84 -0.21
CA PHE A 31 -5.35 -0.29 0.06
C PHE A 31 -4.37 -1.41 0.40
N LEU A 32 -3.08 -1.08 0.36
CA LEU A 32 -1.99 -1.97 0.77
C LEU A 32 -1.07 -1.26 1.76
N ILE A 33 -0.48 -2.03 2.68
CA ILE A 33 0.60 -1.59 3.57
C ILE A 33 1.83 -2.45 3.28
N CYS A 34 2.92 -1.82 2.86
CA CYS A 34 4.15 -2.52 2.51
C CYS A 34 4.85 -3.04 3.77
N THR A 35 5.18 -4.33 3.85
CA THR A 35 5.97 -4.91 4.96
C THR A 35 7.46 -5.02 4.65
N VAL A 36 7.82 -4.80 3.39
CA VAL A 36 9.18 -4.76 2.84
C VAL A 36 9.24 -3.61 1.83
N LYS A 37 10.44 -3.28 1.35
CA LYS A 37 10.58 -2.32 0.24
C LYS A 37 10.04 -2.94 -1.06
N THR A 38 9.18 -2.22 -1.79
CA THR A 38 8.49 -2.74 -2.98
C THR A 38 8.66 -1.82 -4.20
N PRO A 39 9.88 -1.66 -4.75
CA PRO A 39 10.14 -0.71 -5.83
C PRO A 39 9.43 -1.08 -7.15
N TRP A 40 9.00 -2.32 -7.31
CA TRP A 40 8.23 -2.77 -8.48
C TRP A 40 6.79 -2.22 -8.51
N LEU A 41 6.33 -1.61 -7.41
CA LEU A 41 5.02 -0.95 -7.31
C LEU A 41 5.10 0.57 -7.57
N ASP A 42 6.31 1.13 -7.71
CA ASP A 42 6.51 2.55 -7.99
C ASP A 42 5.81 2.95 -9.30
N ASN A 43 5.18 4.13 -9.31
CA ASN A 43 4.38 4.66 -10.44
C ASN A 43 3.22 3.76 -10.89
N ARG A 44 2.88 2.72 -10.11
CA ARG A 44 1.72 1.85 -10.33
C ARG A 44 0.66 2.02 -9.27
N HIS A 45 1.01 2.47 -8.08
CA HIS A 45 0.10 2.69 -6.98
C HIS A 45 0.36 4.06 -6.36
N VAL A 46 -0.69 4.86 -6.14
CA VAL A 46 -0.57 6.16 -5.49
C VAL A 46 -0.30 5.96 -4.01
N VAL A 47 0.81 6.51 -3.51
CA VAL A 47 1.17 6.49 -2.09
C VAL A 47 0.50 7.68 -1.40
N PHE A 48 -0.19 7.44 -0.28
CA PHE A 48 -0.75 8.52 0.54
C PHE A 48 0.15 8.87 1.70
N GLU A 49 0.55 7.87 2.48
CA GLU A 49 1.16 8.07 3.79
C GLU A 49 2.01 6.86 4.21
N HIS A 50 2.53 6.90 5.43
CA HIS A 50 3.24 5.80 6.06
C HIS A 50 2.74 5.56 7.50
N VAL A 51 2.89 4.33 7.97
CA VAL A 51 2.59 3.94 9.36
C VAL A 51 3.57 4.65 10.29
N VAL A 52 3.04 5.47 11.21
CA VAL A 52 3.82 6.20 12.22
C VAL A 52 3.97 5.44 13.55
N ASP A 53 3.03 4.55 13.85
CA ASP A 53 3.02 3.68 15.03
C ASP A 53 2.18 2.41 14.76
N GLY A 54 2.42 1.32 15.51
CA GLY A 54 1.67 0.07 15.39
C GLY A 54 2.15 -0.87 14.28
N MET A 55 3.38 -0.72 13.80
CA MET A 55 3.95 -1.60 12.77
C MET A 55 4.09 -3.06 13.25
N ASP A 56 4.19 -3.28 14.55
CA ASP A 56 4.14 -4.61 15.17
C ASP A 56 2.82 -5.34 14.88
N VAL A 57 1.69 -4.63 14.86
CA VAL A 57 0.38 -5.17 14.50
C VAL A 57 0.36 -5.57 13.03
N VAL A 58 0.91 -4.73 12.15
CA VAL A 58 1.03 -5.04 10.71
C VAL A 58 1.88 -6.29 10.49
N HIS A 59 3.02 -6.42 11.19
CA HIS A 59 3.85 -7.61 11.11
C HIS A 59 3.15 -8.86 11.65
N ARG A 60 2.39 -8.73 12.75
CA ARG A 60 1.56 -9.82 13.28
C ARG A 60 0.51 -10.28 12.29
N LEU A 61 -0.14 -9.35 11.57
CA LEU A 61 -1.10 -9.67 10.51
C LEU A 61 -0.40 -10.39 9.35
N ASN A 62 0.75 -9.92 8.90
CA ASN A 62 1.54 -10.53 7.82
C ASN A 62 2.02 -11.96 8.16
N ALA A 63 2.24 -12.26 9.43
CA ALA A 63 2.63 -13.60 9.88
C ALA A 63 1.45 -14.58 10.05
N ARG A 64 0.19 -14.11 9.93
CA ARG A 64 -0.98 -15.00 9.98
C ARG A 64 -1.02 -15.87 8.74
N LYS A 65 -1.41 -17.13 8.92
CA LYS A 65 -1.81 -17.98 7.79
C LYS A 65 -3.11 -17.44 7.22
N ARG A 66 -3.27 -17.55 5.89
CA ARG A 66 -4.53 -17.31 5.21
C ARG A 66 -5.62 -18.13 5.90
N VAL A 67 -6.67 -17.44 6.32
CA VAL A 67 -7.90 -18.09 6.79
C VAL A 67 -8.80 -18.17 5.57
N ASP A 68 -9.20 -19.39 5.21
CA ASP A 68 -10.20 -19.58 4.17
C ASP A 68 -11.57 -19.32 4.80
N ILE A 69 -12.22 -18.25 4.34
CA ILE A 69 -13.54 -17.78 4.76
C ILE A 69 -14.47 -17.91 3.55
#